data_AF-A0A0F9ARL2-F1
#
_entry.id   AF-A0A0F9ARL2-F1
#
_cell.length_a   1.000
_cell.length_b   1.000
_cell.length_c   1.000
_cell.angle_alpha   90.00
_cell.angle_beta   90.00
_cell.angle_gamma   90.00
#
_symmetry.space_group_name_H-M   'P 1'
#
loop_
_entity.id
_entity.type
_entity.pdbx_description
1 polymer ?
#
loop_
_entity_poly.entity_id
_entity_poly.type
_entity_poly.pdbx_seq_one_letter_code
_entity_poly.pdbx_strand_id
1 'polypeptide(L)'
;MRKQRNQKKAQVTVWIFALVFLFMIALIYIIMTKPFLLIRDKFEGNFTGTEFEETFTRLNTFWRIWPILVVLGVFLWAVLSTIKQNPQFPQL
;
A
#
# COMPACT_ATOMS: atom_id res chain seq x y z
N MET A 1 -15.69 32.36 0.03
CA MET A 1 -15.21 31.64 1.24
C MET A 1 -15.81 30.23 1.43
N ARG A 2 -17.11 29.98 1.13
CA ARG A 2 -17.76 28.66 1.34
C ARG A 2 -17.20 27.52 0.46
N LYS A 3 -16.87 27.78 -0.81
CA LYS A 3 -16.29 26.80 -1.76
C LYS A 3 -14.91 26.29 -1.34
N GLN A 4 -14.00 27.18 -0.94
CA GLN A 4 -12.65 26.83 -0.46
C GLN A 4 -12.68 26.01 0.84
N ARG A 5 -13.66 26.28 1.73
CA ARG A 5 -13.83 25.51 2.98
C ARG A 5 -14.30 24.08 2.71
N ASN A 6 -15.13 23.86 1.69
CA ASN A 6 -15.55 22.53 1.25
C ASN A 6 -14.41 21.75 0.55
N GLN A 7 -13.56 22.43 -0.22
CA GLN A 7 -12.37 21.80 -0.82
C GLN A 7 -11.35 21.34 0.24
N LYS A 8 -11.08 22.16 1.25
CA LYS A 8 -10.21 21.76 2.38
C LYS A 8 -10.74 20.55 3.13
N LYS A 9 -12.07 20.46 3.33
CA LYS A 9 -12.71 19.29 3.95
C LYS A 9 -12.54 18.03 3.09
N ALA A 10 -12.77 18.12 1.78
CA ALA A 10 -12.60 17.00 0.86
C ALA A 10 -11.15 16.49 0.83
N GLN A 11 -10.17 17.40 0.82
CA GLN A 11 -8.76 17.06 0.90
C GLN A 11 -8.41 16.31 2.20
N VAL A 12 -8.88 16.82 3.35
CA VAL A 12 -8.65 16.16 4.65
C VAL A 12 -9.28 14.76 4.68
N THR A 13 -10.49 14.59 4.14
CA THR A 13 -11.14 13.27 4.07
C THR A 13 -10.34 12.26 3.24
N VAL A 14 -9.77 12.67 2.10
CA VAL A 14 -8.92 11.80 1.26
C VAL A 14 -7.69 11.33 2.04
N TRP A 15 -7.02 12.23 2.75
CA TRP A 15 -5.84 11.88 3.55
C TRP A 15 -6.19 10.97 4.74
N ILE A 16 -7.31 11.23 5.44
CA ILE A 16 -7.78 10.34 6.51
C ILE A 16 -8.07 8.94 5.95
N PHE A 17 -8.76 8.86 4.81
CA PHE A 17 -9.04 7.58 4.17
C PHE A 17 -7.76 6.84 3.78
N ALA A 18 -6.79 7.54 3.16
CA ALA A 18 -5.50 6.97 2.82
C ALA A 18 -4.76 6.43 4.06
N LEU A 19 -4.75 7.18 5.16
CA LEU A 19 -4.12 6.75 6.42
C LEU A 19 -4.80 5.52 7.03
N VAL A 20 -6.14 5.49 7.06
CA VAL A 20 -6.90 4.32 7.56
C VAL A 20 -6.65 3.10 6.68
N PHE A 21 -6.63 3.27 5.36
CA PHE A 21 -6.34 2.19 4.43
C PHE A 21 -4.92 1.64 4.63
N LEU A 22 -3.92 2.49 4.74
CA LEU A 22 -2.54 2.09 5.03
C LEU A 22 -2.43 1.37 6.38
N PHE A 23 -3.16 1.85 7.39
CA PHE A 23 -3.20 1.21 8.69
C PHE A 23 -3.79 -0.20 8.62
N MET A 24 -4.87 -0.41 7.86
CA MET A 24 -5.43 -1.75 7.65
C MET A 24 -4.46 -2.68 6.92
N ILE A 25 -3.79 -2.20 5.87
CA ILE A 25 -2.79 -2.99 5.14
C ILE A 25 -1.62 -3.36 6.06
N ALA A 26 -1.15 -2.43 6.90
CA ALA A 26 -0.10 -2.68 7.88
C ALA A 26 -0.53 -3.75 8.91
N LEU A 27 -1.77 -3.69 9.41
CA LEU A 27 -2.32 -4.71 10.30
C LEU A 27 -2.36 -6.08 9.63
N ILE A 28 -2.87 -6.17 8.40
CA ILE A 28 -2.90 -7.43 7.63
C ILE A 28 -1.48 -7.97 7.46
N TYR A 29 -0.53 -7.12 7.08
CA TYR A 29 0.86 -7.52 6.91
C TYR A 29 1.46 -8.07 8.21
N ILE A 30 1.26 -7.40 9.34
CA ILE A 30 1.80 -7.84 10.64
C ILE A 30 1.16 -9.18 11.07
N ILE A 31 -0.15 -9.30 10.95
CA ILE A 31 -0.89 -10.52 11.33
C ILE A 31 -0.47 -11.69 10.45
N MET A 32 -0.35 -11.49 9.14
CA MET A 32 -0.03 -12.54 8.18
C MET A 32 1.46 -12.86 8.09
N THR A 33 2.36 -11.97 8.51
CA THR A 33 3.81 -12.23 8.46
C THR A 33 4.20 -13.41 9.34
N LYS A 34 3.62 -13.54 10.55
CA LYS A 34 3.90 -14.68 11.43
C LYS A 34 3.54 -16.04 10.81
N PRO A 35 2.30 -16.28 10.34
CA PRO A 35 1.97 -17.55 9.68
C PRO A 35 2.72 -17.74 8.37
N PHE A 36 2.99 -16.67 7.61
CA PHE A 36 3.79 -16.75 6.39
C PHE A 36 5.21 -17.29 6.68
N LEU A 37 5.89 -16.76 7.70
CA LEU A 37 7.22 -17.22 8.09
C LEU A 37 7.21 -18.67 8.60
N LEU A 38 6.20 -19.05 9.39
CA LEU A 38 6.07 -20.42 9.88
C LEU A 38 5.89 -21.44 8.75
N ILE A 39 5.09 -21.10 7.74
CA ILE A 39 4.93 -21.94 6.55
C ILE A 39 6.25 -21.93 5.77
N ARG A 40 6.83 -20.76 5.53
CA ARG A 40 8.10 -20.63 4.80
C ARG A 40 9.17 -21.56 5.39
N ASP A 41 9.44 -21.43 6.67
CA ASP A 41 10.53 -22.14 7.35
C ASP A 41 10.29 -23.66 7.39
N LYS A 42 9.01 -24.09 7.46
CA LYS A 42 8.64 -25.51 7.43
C LYS A 42 8.85 -26.16 6.06
N PHE A 43 8.72 -25.37 4.99
CA PHE A 43 8.77 -25.87 3.61
C PHE A 43 10.08 -25.54 2.89
N GLU A 44 10.86 -24.57 3.37
CA GLU A 44 12.13 -24.12 2.77
C GLU A 44 13.12 -25.29 2.59
N GLY A 45 13.25 -26.16 3.58
CA GLY A 45 14.11 -27.35 3.50
C GLY A 45 13.67 -28.40 2.47
N ASN A 46 12.40 -28.42 2.08
CA ASN A 46 11.88 -29.37 1.08
C ASN A 46 12.09 -28.88 -0.36
N PHE A 47 12.35 -27.58 -0.54
CA PHE A 47 12.48 -26.97 -1.85
C PHE A 47 13.92 -26.54 -2.19
N THR A 48 14.84 -26.57 -1.22
CA THR A 48 16.26 -26.23 -1.42
C THR A 48 16.93 -27.27 -2.33
N GLY A 49 17.55 -26.83 -3.43
CA GLY A 49 18.18 -27.71 -4.43
C GLY A 49 17.19 -28.30 -5.45
N THR A 50 15.93 -27.88 -5.45
CA THR A 50 14.92 -28.30 -6.42
C THR A 50 14.62 -27.18 -7.43
N GLU A 51 13.98 -27.51 -8.54
CA GLU A 51 13.50 -26.55 -9.54
C GLU A 51 12.52 -25.48 -8.99
N PHE A 52 11.95 -25.72 -7.79
CA PHE A 52 11.01 -24.80 -7.14
C PHE A 52 11.66 -23.76 -6.22
N GLU A 53 12.98 -23.88 -5.96
CA GLU A 53 13.71 -22.96 -5.09
C GLU A 53 13.55 -21.50 -5.53
N GLU A 54 13.75 -21.23 -6.82
CA GLU A 54 13.63 -19.88 -7.38
C GLU A 54 12.22 -19.30 -7.21
N THR A 55 11.19 -20.14 -7.35
CA THR A 55 9.79 -19.72 -7.17
C THR A 55 9.54 -19.31 -5.71
N PHE A 56 10.09 -20.06 -4.75
CA PHE A 56 9.94 -19.77 -3.33
C PHE A 56 10.71 -18.51 -2.91
N THR A 57 11.92 -18.32 -3.46
CA THR A 57 12.70 -17.08 -3.27
C THR A 57 11.95 -15.86 -3.81
N ARG A 58 11.35 -15.96 -5.01
CA ARG A 58 10.53 -14.90 -5.59
C ARG A 58 9.31 -14.61 -4.73
N LEU A 59 8.60 -15.64 -4.24
CA LEU A 59 7.45 -15.47 -3.35
C LEU A 59 7.80 -14.70 -2.08
N ASN A 60 8.90 -15.06 -1.42
CA ASN A 60 9.40 -14.37 -0.22
C ASN A 60 9.78 -12.90 -0.54
N THR A 61 10.37 -12.67 -1.70
CA THR A 61 10.71 -11.32 -2.19
C THR A 61 9.45 -10.49 -2.41
N PHE A 62 8.44 -11.04 -3.08
CA PHE A 62 7.14 -10.37 -3.26
C PHE A 62 6.48 -10.08 -1.92
N TRP A 63 6.49 -11.04 -0.98
CA TRP A 63 5.92 -10.86 0.36
C TRP A 63 6.56 -9.68 1.12
N ARG A 64 7.85 -9.44 0.94
CA ARG A 64 8.55 -8.29 1.55
C ARG A 64 8.25 -6.97 0.85
N ILE A 65 8.11 -6.98 -0.48
CA ILE A 65 8.06 -5.76 -1.30
C ILE A 65 6.63 -5.22 -1.45
N TRP A 66 5.60 -6.07 -1.50
CA TRP A 66 4.23 -5.63 -1.78
C TRP A 66 3.68 -4.55 -0.83
N PRO A 67 3.98 -4.51 0.49
CA PRO A 67 3.48 -3.45 1.36
C PRO A 67 4.07 -2.09 0.97
N ILE A 68 5.34 -2.08 0.56
CA ILE A 68 6.03 -0.86 0.09
C ILE A 68 5.37 -0.35 -1.19
N LEU A 69 5.06 -1.24 -2.13
CA LEU A 69 4.36 -0.89 -3.38
C LEU A 69 2.97 -0.31 -3.09
N VAL A 70 2.24 -0.88 -2.13
CA VAL A 70 0.94 -0.35 -1.71
C VAL A 70 1.07 1.03 -1.08
N VAL A 71 2.05 1.25 -0.20
CA VAL A 71 2.32 2.56 0.39
C VAL A 71 2.58 3.61 -0.68
N LEU A 72 3.45 3.30 -1.65
CA LEU A 72 3.75 4.21 -2.75
C LEU A 72 2.53 4.47 -3.64
N GLY A 73 1.75 3.44 -3.96
CA GLY A 73 0.54 3.57 -4.77
C GLY A 73 -0.53 4.44 -4.10
N VAL A 74 -0.78 4.22 -2.81
CA VAL A 74 -1.74 5.02 -2.03
C VAL A 74 -1.25 6.46 -1.88
N PHE A 75 0.05 6.66 -1.68
CA PHE A 75 0.62 8.00 -1.60
C PHE A 75 0.49 8.76 -2.92
N LEU A 76 0.85 8.15 -4.05
CA LEU A 76 0.66 8.73 -5.39
C LEU A 76 -0.81 9.04 -5.66
N TRP A 77 -1.72 8.12 -5.32
CA TRP A 77 -3.16 8.33 -5.47
C TRP A 77 -3.68 9.50 -4.62
N ALA A 78 -3.24 9.61 -3.36
CA ALA A 78 -3.58 10.72 -2.48
C ALA A 78 -3.08 12.05 -3.05
N VAL A 79 -1.85 12.10 -3.56
CA VAL A 79 -1.30 13.31 -4.21
C VAL A 79 -2.11 13.69 -5.46
N LEU A 80 -2.33 12.75 -6.39
CA LEU A 80 -3.06 13.01 -7.64
C LEU A 80 -4.50 13.46 -7.40
N SER A 81 -5.19 12.86 -6.43
CA SER A 81 -6.55 13.23 -6.07
C SER A 81 -6.65 14.63 -5.47
N THR A 82 -5.63 15.09 -4.72
CA THR A 82 -5.59 16.47 -4.23
C THR A 82 -5.27 17.49 -5.32
N ILE A 83 -4.40 17.16 -6.29
CA ILE A 83 -4.07 18.05 -7.42
C ILE A 83 -5.30 18.26 -8.32
N LYS A 84 -6.04 17.19 -8.64
CA LYS A 84 -7.27 17.25 -9.48
C LYS A 84 -8.36 18.14 -8.88
N GLN A 85 -8.38 18.35 -7.56
CA GLN A 85 -9.37 19.21 -6.88
C GLN A 85 -9.00 20.71 -6.88
N ASN A 86 -7.79 21.08 -7.33
CA ASN A 86 -7.31 22.44 -7.47
C ASN A 86 -7.10 22.87 -8.95
N PRO A 87 -8.10 22.80 -9.85
CA PRO A 87 -7.95 23.47 -11.14
C PRO A 87 -8.15 24.98 -10.92
N GLN A 88 -7.05 25.69 -10.66
CA GLN A 88 -7.02 27.15 -10.80
C GLN A 88 -7.11 27.47 -12.30
N PHE A 89 -8.29 27.37 -12.89
CA PHE A 89 -8.52 28.05 -14.16
C PHE A 89 -8.59 29.55 -13.86
N PRO A 90 -7.72 30.39 -14.46
CA PRO A 90 -7.98 31.82 -14.48
C PRO A 90 -9.30 32.01 -15.23
N GLN A 91 -10.33 32.46 -14.52
CA GLN A 91 -11.55 32.92 -15.14
C GLN A 91 -11.22 34.25 -15.82
N LEU A 92 -10.84 34.17 -17.10
CA LEU A 92 -10.90 35.31 -18.02
C LEU A 92 -12.37 35.62 -18.34
#